data_AF-Q4D5V9-F1
#
_entry.id   AF-Q4D5V9-F1
#
_cell.length_a   1.000
_cell.length_b   1.000
_cell.length_c   1.000
_cell.angle_alpha   90.00
_cell.angle_beta   90.00
_cell.angle_gamma   90.00
#
_symmetry.space_group_name_H-M   'P 1'
#
loop_
_entity.id
_entity.type
_entity.pdbx_description
1 polymer ?
#
loop_
_entity_poly.entity_id
_entity_poly.type
_entity_poly.pdbx_seq_one_letter_code
_entity_poly.pdbx_strand_id
1 'polypeptide(L)'
;KVDHGETIIAAAQRETMEEIGIPASSYFVIGTLHPIYSFDGGSKVFPVVAVAESAVEPVCKSPVEVASIHYMHLSRLLLESERTHCRLIKRHSLTGGMPSYFPCFFASESQAVVCGDVCPTKNTPSIPEDGGLLPMLRENFPGELVWGITAFITCELLVRLSAVLELSHPSEGDAMGLLRCSSVVARDPDCIYKENSS
;
A
#
# COMPACT_ATOMS: atom_id res chain seq x y z
N LYS A 1 0.33 18.21 7.21
CA LYS A 1 -0.92 19.01 7.34
C LYS A 1 -0.88 20.18 6.36
N VAL A 2 -2.02 20.71 5.89
CA VAL A 2 -2.04 21.93 5.05
C VAL A 2 -2.15 23.16 5.95
N ASP A 3 -1.19 24.07 5.85
CA ASP A 3 -1.19 25.30 6.64
C ASP A 3 -2.03 26.41 5.98
N HIS A 4 -2.33 27.45 6.76
CA HIS A 4 -3.21 28.51 6.29
C HIS A 4 -2.63 29.24 5.08
N GLY A 5 -3.36 29.22 3.96
CA GLY A 5 -2.93 29.84 2.70
C GLY A 5 -1.99 28.97 1.85
N GLU A 6 -1.63 27.78 2.33
CA GLU A 6 -0.81 26.83 1.63
C GLU A 6 -1.63 26.04 0.59
N THR A 7 -1.04 25.76 -0.57
CA THR A 7 -1.65 24.84 -1.53
C THR A 7 -1.37 23.39 -1.13
N ILE A 8 -2.19 22.44 -1.57
CA ILE A 8 -1.97 21.00 -1.31
C ILE A 8 -0.56 20.55 -1.76
N ILE A 9 -0.10 21.02 -2.92
CA ILE A 9 1.21 20.65 -3.45
C ILE A 9 2.33 21.28 -2.60
N ALA A 10 2.20 22.56 -2.22
CA ALA A 10 3.17 23.22 -1.37
C ALA A 10 3.29 22.51 -0.01
N ALA A 11 2.15 22.12 0.59
CA ALA A 11 2.11 21.33 1.81
C ALA A 11 2.85 19.99 1.64
N ALA A 12 2.53 19.23 0.58
CA ALA A 12 3.19 17.95 0.32
C ALA A 12 4.71 18.10 0.15
N GLN A 13 5.17 19.15 -0.55
CA GLN A 13 6.59 19.42 -0.75
C GLN A 13 7.30 19.84 0.54
N ARG A 14 6.67 20.69 1.36
CA ARG A 14 7.21 21.09 2.66
C ARG A 14 7.35 19.88 3.59
N GLU A 15 6.28 19.11 3.78
CA GLU A 15 6.26 17.91 4.63
C GLU A 15 7.30 16.88 4.16
N THR A 16 7.41 16.65 2.84
CA THR A 16 8.43 15.77 2.26
C THR A 16 9.86 16.19 2.64
N MET A 17 10.13 17.49 2.62
CA MET A 17 11.44 18.05 3.02
C MET A 17 11.64 18.01 4.54
N GLU A 18 10.60 18.20 5.35
CA GLU A 18 10.65 18.21 6.81
C GLU A 18 10.82 16.80 7.40
N GLU A 19 10.08 15.82 6.89
CA GLU A 19 10.03 14.45 7.41
C GLU A 19 11.17 13.57 6.85
N ILE A 20 11.35 13.57 5.52
CA ILE A 20 12.25 12.63 4.82
C ILE A 20 13.40 13.29 4.04
N GLY A 21 13.54 14.61 4.16
CA GLY A 21 14.72 15.35 3.66
C GLY A 21 14.87 15.43 2.14
N ILE A 22 13.84 15.10 1.36
CA ILE A 22 13.91 15.19 -0.10
C ILE A 22 13.57 16.63 -0.54
N PRO A 23 14.49 17.35 -1.21
CA PRO A 23 14.22 18.72 -1.68
C PRO A 23 13.29 18.73 -2.89
N ALA A 24 12.41 19.74 -2.97
CA ALA A 24 11.48 19.90 -4.10
C ALA A 24 12.16 20.05 -5.47
N SER A 25 13.47 20.34 -5.52
CA SER A 25 14.26 20.38 -6.76
C SER A 25 14.70 19.00 -7.26
N SER A 26 14.48 17.92 -6.50
CA SER A 26 14.90 16.56 -6.86
C SER A 26 13.81 15.73 -7.56
N TYR A 27 12.59 16.27 -7.68
CA TYR A 27 11.47 15.60 -8.31
C TYR A 27 10.52 16.60 -8.96
N PHE A 28 9.68 16.10 -9.88
CA PHE A 28 8.64 16.85 -10.55
C PHE A 28 7.28 16.30 -10.16
N VAL A 29 6.38 17.17 -9.71
CA VAL A 29 4.98 16.79 -9.44
C VAL A 29 4.27 16.57 -10.77
N ILE A 30 3.71 15.37 -10.96
CA ILE A 30 3.01 14.99 -12.19
C ILE A 30 1.49 15.13 -12.06
N GLY A 31 0.97 15.29 -10.85
CA GLY A 31 -0.45 15.52 -10.60
C GLY A 31 -0.92 15.04 -9.24
N THR A 32 -2.24 14.94 -9.09
CA THR A 32 -2.90 14.48 -7.88
C THR A 32 -3.78 13.25 -8.16
N LEU A 33 -3.99 12.46 -7.11
CA LEU A 33 -4.98 11.38 -7.08
C LEU A 33 -6.29 11.86 -6.46
N HIS A 34 -7.30 11.00 -6.44
CA HIS A 34 -8.57 11.37 -5.82
C HIS A 34 -8.37 11.58 -4.31
N PRO A 35 -9.00 12.62 -3.74
CA PRO A 35 -8.96 12.81 -2.29
C PRO A 35 -9.65 11.66 -1.58
N ILE A 36 -9.04 11.17 -0.50
CA ILE A 36 -9.60 10.13 0.35
C ILE A 36 -10.09 10.77 1.65
N TYR A 37 -11.32 10.45 2.01
CA TYR A 37 -11.95 10.92 3.23
C TYR A 37 -11.81 9.85 4.30
N SER A 38 -11.35 10.23 5.49
CA SER A 38 -11.31 9.30 6.62
C SER A 38 -12.73 8.88 6.99
N PHE A 39 -12.86 7.65 7.50
CA PHE A 39 -14.16 7.05 7.78
C PHE A 39 -14.95 7.80 8.87
N ASP A 40 -14.24 8.45 9.79
CA ASP A 40 -14.81 9.32 10.82
C ASP A 40 -15.20 10.72 10.29
N GLY A 41 -14.94 11.02 9.01
CA GLY A 41 -15.17 12.31 8.38
C GLY A 41 -14.25 13.44 8.88
N GLY A 42 -13.32 13.15 9.79
CA GLY A 42 -12.50 14.16 10.46
C GLY A 42 -11.32 14.66 9.63
N SER A 43 -10.90 13.92 8.60
CA SER A 43 -9.71 14.22 7.80
C SER A 43 -9.93 13.96 6.32
N LYS A 44 -9.25 14.76 5.51
CA LYS A 44 -9.20 14.61 4.04
C LYS A 44 -7.74 14.54 3.61
N VAL A 45 -7.37 13.43 2.99
CA VAL A 45 -6.03 13.21 2.45
C VAL A 45 -6.05 13.50 0.97
N PHE A 46 -5.10 14.31 0.50
CA PHE A 46 -4.94 14.66 -0.91
C PHE A 46 -3.62 14.12 -1.43
N PRO A 47 -3.60 12.97 -2.11
CA PRO A 47 -2.36 12.37 -2.57
C PRO A 47 -1.79 13.15 -3.75
N VAL A 48 -0.50 13.45 -3.68
CA VAL A 48 0.29 14.10 -4.74
C VAL A 48 1.27 13.08 -5.28
N VAL A 49 1.38 12.96 -6.60
CA VAL A 49 2.32 12.06 -7.25
C VAL A 49 3.46 12.87 -7.84
N ALA A 50 4.68 12.47 -7.54
CA ALA A 50 5.90 13.05 -8.07
C ALA A 50 6.83 11.97 -8.62
N VAL A 51 7.66 12.35 -9.58
CA VAL A 51 8.66 11.49 -10.22
C VAL A 51 10.01 12.18 -10.18
N ALA A 52 11.06 11.44 -9.85
CA ALA A 52 12.44 11.91 -9.92
C ALA A 52 13.14 11.30 -11.14
N GLU A 53 14.02 12.07 -11.79
CA GLU A 53 14.83 11.57 -12.93
C GLU A 53 15.91 10.57 -12.50
N SER A 54 16.38 10.70 -11.26
CA SER A 54 17.31 9.79 -10.61
C SER A 54 16.72 9.28 -9.31
N ALA A 55 17.22 8.13 -8.83
CA ALA A 55 16.88 7.63 -7.51
C ALA A 55 17.11 8.72 -6.45
N VAL A 56 16.11 8.94 -5.61
CA VAL A 56 16.21 9.83 -4.44
C VAL A 56 16.57 9.01 -3.22
N GLU A 57 17.38 9.56 -2.34
CA GLU A 57 17.79 8.91 -1.09
C GLU A 57 17.13 9.64 0.09
N PRO A 58 15.90 9.27 0.47
CA PRO A 58 15.26 9.83 1.66
C PRO A 58 16.06 9.47 2.92
N VAL A 59 16.10 10.41 3.85
CA VAL A 59 16.69 10.23 5.18
C VAL A 59 15.65 10.55 6.23
N CYS A 60 15.62 9.81 7.33
CA CYS A 60 14.72 10.12 8.44
C CYS A 60 15.16 11.44 9.11
N LYS A 61 14.62 12.57 8.65
CA LYS A 61 15.01 13.91 9.11
C LYS A 61 14.27 14.31 10.39
N SER A 62 13.06 13.78 10.58
CA SER A 62 12.26 13.94 11.80
C SER A 62 12.05 12.58 12.49
N PRO A 63 12.97 12.12 13.36
CA PRO A 63 12.83 10.83 14.05
C PRO A 63 11.64 10.73 15.00
N VAL A 64 11.02 11.86 15.34
CA VAL A 64 9.81 11.91 16.16
C VAL A 64 8.54 11.63 15.36
N GLU A 65 8.58 11.83 14.05
CA GLU A 65 7.45 11.64 13.13
C GLU A 65 7.64 10.42 12.21
N VAL A 66 8.89 10.13 11.82
CA VAL A 66 9.25 9.02 10.92
C VAL A 66 10.09 8.02 11.70
N ALA A 67 9.59 6.80 11.86
CA ALA A 67 10.35 5.72 12.51
C ALA A 67 11.28 5.00 11.54
N SER A 68 10.84 4.83 10.28
CA SER A 68 11.54 4.07 9.25
C SER A 68 11.08 4.49 7.85
N ILE A 69 11.90 4.18 6.85
CA ILE A 69 11.60 4.40 5.43
C ILE A 69 11.58 3.05 4.73
N HIS A 70 10.53 2.82 3.94
CA HIS A 70 10.34 1.58 3.20
C HIS A 70 10.00 1.86 1.73
N TYR A 71 10.26 0.88 0.87
CA TYR A 71 10.18 1.01 -0.58
C TYR A 71 9.26 -0.05 -1.19
N MET A 72 8.45 0.38 -2.15
CA MET A 72 7.57 -0.50 -2.93
C MET A 72 7.98 -0.46 -4.40
N HIS A 73 8.20 -1.64 -4.98
CA HIS A 73 8.59 -1.76 -6.38
C HIS A 73 7.35 -1.78 -7.28
N LEU A 74 6.99 -0.62 -7.84
CA LEU A 74 5.78 -0.47 -8.67
C LEU A 74 5.74 -1.45 -9.85
N SER A 75 6.90 -1.79 -10.44
CA SER A 75 6.97 -2.78 -11.52
C SER A 75 6.44 -4.16 -11.10
N ARG A 76 6.80 -4.65 -9.92
CA ARG A 76 6.26 -5.93 -9.41
C ARG A 76 4.79 -5.81 -9.05
N LEU A 77 4.37 -4.71 -8.45
CA LEU A 77 2.95 -4.51 -8.14
C LEU A 77 2.06 -4.50 -9.38
N LEU A 78 2.58 -4.05 -10.53
CA LEU A 78 1.88 -4.02 -11.81
C LEU A 78 1.98 -5.35 -12.58
N LEU A 79 3.18 -5.91 -12.72
CA LEU A 79 3.43 -7.05 -13.60
C LEU A 79 3.27 -8.40 -12.88
N GLU A 80 3.29 -8.39 -11.56
CA GLU A 80 3.26 -9.57 -10.70
C GLU A 80 2.24 -9.44 -9.58
N SER A 81 1.15 -8.68 -9.80
CA SER A 81 0.11 -8.41 -8.79
C SER A 81 -0.43 -9.70 -8.12
N GLU A 82 -0.57 -10.80 -8.86
CA GLU A 82 -1.02 -12.09 -8.31
C GLU A 82 -0.06 -12.65 -7.24
N ARG A 83 1.19 -12.19 -7.21
CA ARG A 83 2.23 -12.58 -6.26
C ARG A 83 2.52 -11.52 -5.20
N THR A 84 2.09 -10.27 -5.38
CA THR A 84 2.45 -9.17 -4.48
C THR A 84 1.28 -8.47 -3.81
N HIS A 85 0.08 -8.57 -4.38
CA HIS A 85 -1.14 -7.96 -3.85
C HIS A 85 -1.99 -9.03 -3.16
N CYS A 86 -2.31 -8.83 -1.88
CA CYS A 86 -3.26 -9.68 -1.17
C CYS A 86 -4.25 -8.83 -0.35
N ARG A 87 -5.21 -9.50 0.29
CA ARG A 87 -6.18 -8.84 1.18
C ARG A 87 -5.72 -8.96 2.63
N LEU A 88 -5.93 -7.92 3.43
CA LEU A 88 -5.77 -7.92 4.87
C LEU A 88 -7.15 -8.04 5.53
N ILE A 89 -7.32 -9.00 6.44
CA ILE A 89 -8.49 -9.06 7.31
C ILE A 89 -8.30 -8.02 8.41
N LYS A 90 -9.30 -7.18 8.65
CA LYS A 90 -9.41 -6.35 9.85
C LYS A 90 -10.81 -6.51 10.45
N ARG A 91 -10.89 -6.55 11.77
CA ARG A 91 -12.16 -6.37 12.49
C ARG A 91 -12.29 -4.92 12.86
N HIS A 92 -13.40 -4.29 12.50
CA HIS A 92 -13.68 -2.92 12.90
C HIS A 92 -14.94 -2.90 13.77
N SER A 93 -14.95 -2.04 14.80
CA SER A 93 -16.12 -1.87 15.66
C SER A 93 -17.37 -1.47 14.86
N LEU A 94 -17.18 -0.61 13.85
CA LEU A 94 -18.24 -0.15 12.94
C LEU A 94 -18.85 -1.25 12.06
N THR A 95 -18.16 -2.37 11.82
CA THR A 95 -18.72 -3.51 11.06
C THR A 95 -19.43 -4.52 11.96
N GLY A 96 -19.77 -4.13 13.19
CA GLY A 96 -20.37 -5.04 14.17
C GLY A 96 -19.45 -6.21 14.53
N GLY A 97 -18.13 -6.06 14.36
CA GLY A 97 -17.15 -7.13 14.56
C GLY A 97 -17.03 -8.12 13.40
N MET A 98 -17.80 -7.94 12.32
CA MET A 98 -17.65 -8.73 11.10
C MET A 98 -16.30 -8.44 10.44
N PRO A 99 -15.57 -9.48 9.98
CA PRO A 99 -14.31 -9.30 9.27
C PRO A 99 -14.53 -8.48 8.01
N SER A 100 -13.66 -7.50 7.80
CA SER A 100 -13.58 -6.69 6.57
C SER A 100 -12.25 -6.95 5.89
N TYR A 101 -12.25 -6.89 4.56
CA TYR A 101 -11.08 -7.17 3.74
C TYR A 101 -10.61 -5.88 3.09
N PHE A 102 -9.35 -5.54 3.32
CA PHE A 102 -8.71 -4.34 2.79
C PHE A 102 -7.60 -4.74 1.80
N PRO A 103 -7.31 -3.94 0.78
CA PRO A 103 -6.10 -4.16 -0.01
C PRO A 103 -4.87 -4.00 0.89
N CYS A 104 -3.88 -4.85 0.69
CA CYS A 104 -2.57 -4.67 1.31
C CYS A 104 -1.43 -5.12 0.40
N PHE A 105 -0.26 -4.53 0.68
CA PHE A 105 0.99 -4.76 -0.01
C PHE A 105 2.11 -4.90 1.02
N PHE A 106 3.32 -5.17 0.54
CA PHE A 106 4.49 -5.27 1.39
C PHE A 106 5.64 -4.44 0.82
N ALA A 107 6.33 -3.74 1.72
CA ALA A 107 7.44 -2.86 1.38
C ALA A 107 8.77 -3.43 1.91
N SER A 108 9.85 -3.16 1.19
CA SER A 108 11.21 -3.54 1.59
C SER A 108 11.92 -2.40 2.32
N GLU A 109 12.97 -2.73 3.05
CA GLU A 109 13.83 -1.75 3.76
C GLU A 109 14.77 -0.97 2.83
N SER A 110 14.89 -1.36 1.55
CA SER A 110 15.83 -0.76 0.60
C SER A 110 15.32 -0.79 -0.84
N GLN A 111 15.66 0.23 -1.62
CA GLN A 111 15.41 0.28 -3.06
C GLN A 111 16.08 -0.87 -3.83
N ALA A 112 17.20 -1.40 -3.32
CA ALA A 112 17.92 -2.49 -3.98
C ALA A 112 17.29 -3.88 -3.72
N VAL A 113 16.41 -3.97 -2.71
CA VAL A 113 15.79 -5.23 -2.30
C VAL A 113 14.34 -5.20 -2.71
N VAL A 114 13.93 -6.24 -3.43
CA VAL A 114 12.53 -6.40 -3.81
C VAL A 114 11.83 -7.30 -2.80
N CYS A 115 10.63 -6.90 -2.37
CA CYS A 115 9.82 -7.70 -1.46
C CYS A 115 9.48 -9.06 -2.10
N GLY A 116 9.44 -10.13 -1.30
CA GLY A 116 9.12 -11.48 -1.75
C GLY A 116 7.64 -11.68 -2.12
N ASP A 117 7.33 -12.89 -2.59
CA ASP A 117 5.96 -13.28 -2.96
C ASP A 117 5.09 -13.44 -1.69
N VAL A 118 3.83 -13.01 -1.75
CA VAL A 118 2.84 -13.31 -0.72
C VAL A 118 2.55 -14.80 -0.73
N CYS A 119 2.85 -15.47 0.37
CA CYS A 119 2.75 -16.92 0.47
C CYS A 119 1.94 -17.31 1.71
N PRO A 120 1.03 -18.30 1.60
CA PRO A 120 0.28 -18.75 2.74
C PRO A 120 1.21 -19.41 3.78
N THR A 121 0.89 -19.23 5.05
CA THR A 121 1.61 -19.89 6.13
C THR A 121 1.28 -21.37 6.11
N LYS A 122 2.33 -22.20 6.09
CA LYS A 122 2.17 -23.66 6.04
C LYS A 122 1.53 -24.15 7.33
N ASN A 123 0.65 -25.14 7.20
CA ASN A 123 -0.03 -25.81 8.32
C ASN A 123 -0.91 -24.88 9.17
N THR A 124 -1.29 -23.69 8.66
CA THR A 124 -2.25 -22.83 9.35
C THR A 124 -3.68 -23.32 9.10
N PRO A 125 -4.46 -23.64 10.15
CA PRO A 125 -5.86 -24.00 10.00
C PRO A 125 -6.66 -22.84 9.43
N SER A 126 -7.53 -23.12 8.45
CA SER A 126 -8.48 -22.13 7.93
C SER A 126 -9.54 -21.79 8.97
N ILE A 127 -9.94 -20.52 9.03
CA ILE A 127 -11.05 -20.02 9.84
C ILE A 127 -12.12 -19.40 8.95
N PRO A 128 -13.38 -19.25 9.41
CA PRO A 128 -14.45 -18.63 8.63
C PRO A 128 -14.09 -17.24 8.10
N GLU A 129 -13.32 -16.47 8.86
CA GLU A 129 -12.85 -15.13 8.51
C GLU A 129 -11.86 -15.09 7.35
N ASP A 130 -11.26 -16.22 6.95
CA ASP A 130 -10.40 -16.26 5.77
C ASP A 130 -11.21 -16.15 4.46
N GLY A 131 -12.53 -16.37 4.52
CA GLY A 131 -13.41 -16.25 3.35
C GLY A 131 -13.06 -17.22 2.21
N GLY A 132 -12.42 -18.35 2.52
CA GLY A 132 -11.93 -19.33 1.55
C GLY A 132 -10.58 -19.00 0.91
N LEU A 133 -9.94 -17.89 1.31
CA LEU A 133 -8.57 -17.55 0.90
C LEU A 133 -7.54 -18.30 1.75
N LEU A 134 -6.31 -18.39 1.25
CA LEU A 134 -5.22 -19.07 1.95
C LEU A 134 -4.59 -18.11 2.99
N PRO A 135 -4.59 -18.46 4.28
CA PRO A 135 -4.13 -17.53 5.32
C PRO A 135 -2.61 -17.36 5.31
N MET A 136 -2.17 -16.12 5.52
CA MET A 136 -0.79 -15.75 5.78
C MET A 136 -0.72 -15.05 7.15
N LEU A 137 0.12 -15.58 8.03
CA LEU A 137 0.39 -15.04 9.36
C LEU A 137 1.57 -14.06 9.32
N ARG A 138 1.70 -13.24 10.38
CA ARG A 138 2.69 -12.15 10.47
C ARG A 138 4.12 -12.62 10.21
N GLU A 139 4.49 -13.78 10.74
CA GLU A 139 5.80 -14.40 10.61
C GLU A 139 6.18 -14.75 9.16
N ASN A 140 5.21 -14.80 8.24
CA ASN A 140 5.41 -15.05 6.83
C ASN A 140 5.18 -13.82 5.95
N PHE A 141 4.97 -12.63 6.53
CA PHE A 141 4.90 -11.41 5.74
C PHE A 141 6.24 -11.18 5.03
N PRO A 142 6.23 -10.95 3.70
CA PRO A 142 7.47 -10.85 2.91
C PRO A 142 8.20 -9.50 3.10
N GLY A 143 7.64 -8.59 3.89
CA GLY A 143 8.16 -7.26 4.16
C GLY A 143 7.27 -6.50 5.15
N GLU A 144 7.43 -5.19 5.21
CA GLU A 144 6.62 -4.31 6.06
C GLU A 144 5.20 -4.18 5.49
N LEU A 145 4.18 -4.40 6.32
CA LEU A 145 2.79 -4.38 5.89
C LEU A 145 2.33 -2.96 5.53
N VAL A 146 1.93 -2.76 4.28
CA VAL A 146 1.32 -1.52 3.80
C VAL A 146 -0.18 -1.73 3.63
N TRP A 147 -0.98 -1.03 4.43
CA TRP A 147 -2.44 -1.14 4.45
C TRP A 147 -3.11 0.22 4.71
N GLY A 148 -4.45 0.25 4.75
CA GLY A 148 -5.21 1.45 5.05
C GLY A 148 -5.21 2.47 3.90
N ILE A 149 -5.21 3.77 4.24
CA ILE A 149 -5.25 4.85 3.23
C ILE A 149 -4.11 4.73 2.23
N THR A 150 -2.89 4.41 2.67
CA THR A 150 -1.73 4.22 1.79
C THR A 150 -1.96 3.12 0.75
N ALA A 151 -2.57 1.99 1.14
CA ALA A 151 -2.88 0.92 0.20
C ALA A 151 -3.99 1.32 -0.80
N PHE A 152 -5.00 2.09 -0.39
CA PHE A 152 -6.00 2.64 -1.32
C PHE A 152 -5.40 3.62 -2.32
N ILE A 153 -4.52 4.52 -1.87
CA ILE A 153 -3.76 5.43 -2.74
C ILE A 153 -2.94 4.64 -3.75
N THR A 154 -2.26 3.58 -3.28
CA THR A 154 -1.46 2.69 -4.12
C THR A 154 -2.34 2.00 -5.17
N CYS A 155 -3.51 1.47 -4.78
CA CYS A 155 -4.44 0.85 -5.72
C CYS A 155 -4.86 1.82 -6.82
N GLU A 156 -5.22 3.06 -6.48
CA GLU A 156 -5.57 4.06 -7.49
C GLU A 156 -4.41 4.34 -8.44
N LEU A 157 -3.19 4.52 -7.92
CA LEU A 157 -2.00 4.72 -8.74
C LEU A 157 -1.78 3.55 -9.69
N LEU A 158 -1.87 2.31 -9.20
CA LEU A 158 -1.71 1.10 -10.00
C LEU A 158 -2.77 0.99 -11.10
N VAL A 159 -4.04 1.32 -10.81
CA VAL A 159 -5.13 1.35 -11.81
C VAL A 159 -4.86 2.37 -12.90
N ARG A 160 -4.38 3.57 -12.55
CA ARG A 160 -4.04 4.58 -13.55
C ARG A 160 -2.85 4.16 -14.40
N LEU A 161 -1.82 3.57 -13.80
CA LEU A 161 -0.64 3.08 -14.51
C LEU A 161 -0.99 1.91 -15.43
N SER A 162 -1.81 0.95 -14.98
CA SER A 162 -2.21 -0.19 -15.80
C SER A 162 -3.04 0.24 -17.02
N ALA A 163 -3.94 1.21 -16.86
CA ALA A 163 -4.73 1.75 -17.97
C ALA A 163 -3.85 2.43 -19.04
N VAL A 164 -2.81 3.16 -18.61
CA VAL A 164 -1.85 3.79 -19.55
C VAL A 164 -0.99 2.74 -20.25
N LEU A 165 -0.58 1.67 -19.55
CA LEU A 165 0.16 0.57 -20.15
C LEU A 165 -0.66 -0.19 -21.19
N GLU A 166 -1.94 -0.47 -20.91
CA GLU A 166 -2.86 -1.10 -21.86
C GLU A 166 -3.02 -0.25 -23.13
N LEU A 167 -3.20 1.06 -22.98
CA LEU A 167 -3.30 1.98 -24.13
C LEU A 167 -2.01 2.01 -24.96
N SER A 168 -0.86 1.82 -24.32
CA SER A 168 0.45 1.81 -24.98
C SER A 168 0.76 0.46 -25.65
N HIS A 169 0.21 -0.64 -25.12
CA HIS A 169 0.46 -2.01 -25.57
C HIS A 169 -0.84 -2.84 -25.67
N PRO A 170 -1.75 -2.53 -26.62
CA PRO A 170 -3.10 -3.13 -26.65
C PRO A 170 -3.12 -4.64 -26.87
N SER A 171 -2.03 -5.20 -27.41
CA SER A 171 -1.89 -6.65 -27.67
C SER A 171 -1.31 -7.44 -26.50
N GLU A 172 -0.81 -6.78 -25.45
CA GLU A 172 -0.02 -7.44 -24.39
C GLU A 172 -0.81 -7.71 -23.10
N GLY A 173 -2.06 -7.23 -22.99
CA GLY A 173 -2.93 -7.61 -21.88
C GLY A 173 -4.01 -6.59 -21.58
N ASP A 174 -4.95 -7.01 -20.72
CA ASP A 174 -6.01 -6.20 -20.13
C ASP A 174 -5.51 -5.59 -18.80
N ALA A 175 -5.74 -4.29 -18.58
CA ALA A 175 -5.36 -3.60 -17.35
C ALA A 175 -5.90 -4.29 -16.08
N MET A 176 -7.07 -4.91 -16.15
CA MET A 176 -7.64 -5.66 -15.02
C MET A 176 -6.93 -7.00 -14.79
N GLY A 177 -6.43 -7.63 -15.85
CA GLY A 177 -5.61 -8.84 -15.76
C GLY A 177 -4.29 -8.59 -15.04
N LEU A 178 -3.65 -7.44 -15.30
CA LEU A 178 -2.41 -7.03 -14.64
C LEU A 178 -2.59 -6.85 -13.13
N LEU A 179 -3.75 -6.38 -12.67
CA LEU A 179 -4.02 -6.06 -11.27
C LEU A 179 -4.71 -7.18 -10.50
N ARG A 180 -4.60 -8.43 -10.97
CA ARG A 180 -5.19 -9.59 -10.30
C ARG A 180 -4.62 -9.74 -8.89
N CYS A 181 -5.50 -9.74 -7.89
CA CYS A 181 -5.12 -10.00 -6.50
C CYS A 181 -4.84 -11.50 -6.28
N SER A 182 -3.87 -11.83 -5.43
CA SER A 182 -3.56 -13.20 -5.03
C SER A 182 -4.74 -13.91 -4.36
N SER A 183 -4.66 -15.24 -4.27
CA SER A 183 -5.58 -16.07 -3.46
C SER A 183 -5.19 -16.13 -1.97
N VAL A 184 -4.28 -15.26 -1.54
CA VAL A 184 -3.78 -15.18 -0.15
C VAL A 184 -4.55 -14.10 0.62
N VAL A 185 -4.73 -14.32 1.91
CA VAL A 185 -5.24 -13.33 2.85
C VAL A 185 -4.29 -13.18 4.03
N ALA A 186 -3.79 -11.98 4.26
CA ALA A 186 -3.05 -11.62 5.46
C ALA A 186 -4.04 -11.54 6.63
N ARG A 187 -3.77 -12.29 7.69
CA ARG A 187 -4.47 -12.13 8.96
C ARG A 187 -3.93 -10.91 9.70
N ASP A 188 -4.81 -10.22 10.41
CA ASP A 188 -4.42 -9.07 11.23
C ASP A 188 -3.41 -9.52 12.29
N PRO A 189 -2.17 -8.99 12.29
CA PRO A 189 -1.17 -9.34 13.29
C PRO A 189 -1.60 -8.99 14.73
N ASP A 190 -2.55 -8.06 14.88
CA ASP A 190 -3.02 -7.57 16.18
C ASP A 190 -4.33 -8.24 16.64
N CYS A 191 -4.99 -9.06 15.79
CA CYS A 191 -6.17 -9.80 16.20
C CYS A 191 -5.81 -11.18 16.75
N ILE A 192 -6.42 -11.53 17.88
CA ILE A 192 -6.41 -12.92 18.38
C ILE A 192 -7.53 -13.68 17.68
N TYR A 193 -7.16 -14.64 16.84
CA TYR A 193 -8.09 -15.57 16.23
C TYR A 193 -8.25 -16.78 17.15
N LYS A 194 -9.49 -17.11 17.53
CA LYS A 194 -9.75 -18.39 18.17
C LYS A 194 -9.68 -19.45 17.08
N GLU A 195 -8.65 -20.28 17.11
CA GLU A 195 -8.68 -21.51 16.34
C GLU A 195 -9.88 -22.32 16.81
N ASN A 196 -10.66 -22.86 15.87
CA ASN A 196 -11.69 -23.83 16.21
C ASN A 196 -10.96 -25.04 16.80
N SER A 197 -10.85 -25.09 18.13
CA SER A 197 -10.57 -26.33 18.86
C SER A 197 -11.76 -27.25 18.62
N SER A 198 -11.62 -28.07 17.59
CA SER A 198 -12.47 -29.24 17.32
C SER A 198 -12.31 -30.29 18.42
#